data_AF-A0A914JMZ5-F1
#
_entry.id   AF-A0A914JMZ5-F1
#
_cell.length_a   1.000
_cell.length_b   1.000
_cell.length_c   1.000
_cell.angle_alpha   90.00
_cell.angle_beta   90.00
_cell.angle_gamma   90.00
#
_symmetry.space_group_name_H-M   'P 1'
#
loop_
_entity.id
_entity.type
_entity.pdbx_description
1 polymer ?
#
loop_
_entity_poly.entity_id
_entity_poly.type
_entity_poly.pdbx_seq_one_letter_code
_entity_poly.pdbx_strand_id
1 'polypeptide(L)'
;MTPSRANSSSNLQKGEVGPIMILTPCHNSHDFSERRIVVSKSEEHAVKIGRAVGRVLAASNNAIFDCKVLSRNHAIVWAEDDMFLIKDTKSSNGTFINNTRLSNSGEESAATTLSTGDILQLGVEIVDNTKKVASGCIVAMVRFLNENGEEIPPLQSMMNGLNMHSNPLIERVPKHCLVVPEEQMYQMQQYIQEAKHRESTLKQKLLLLNDALRTAQVATESNWEAMINEDRLLARIEVLEDQLTLCANKNLTPEELKQQINDYFEQRKKVETMTKDLLRQTNQDASEARQRLHEAELAILNVEEQNSVLKKEVNDLHKVINDLKYELAKLTADYDVVCHELELSKATNVLLVAKNQRQQQENGSKRGSITADVEENTVAEDLHRKHSQKEENVDKVQNNEVANENKSQDEIKDEKVDVAVNTSDLKIENNVSVVEKDLSNISLFNGNIQNDESLPIERIKQPSVDDKEGLFSIFPLFTLLILLINMIKEQVYLPAKKYIMPSGKSPPEDEAGSCIKND
;
A
#
# COMPACT_ATOMS: atom_id res chain seq x y z
N MET A 1 63.42 -2.61 -11.25
CA MET A 1 62.62 -3.18 -12.36
C MET A 1 61.59 -4.10 -11.74
N THR A 2 60.33 -3.71 -11.81
CA THR A 2 59.14 -4.48 -11.43
C THR A 2 58.80 -5.51 -12.52
N PRO A 3 57.92 -6.48 -12.21
CA PRO A 3 56.70 -6.50 -13.00
C PRO A 3 55.40 -6.67 -12.19
N SER A 4 54.45 -5.87 -12.68
CA SER A 4 52.99 -5.84 -12.63
C SER A 4 52.18 -6.88 -11.83
N ARG A 5 51.28 -6.32 -11.04
CA ARG A 5 50.17 -6.89 -10.27
C ARG A 5 48.91 -6.81 -11.13
N ALA A 6 48.34 -7.95 -11.52
CA ALA A 6 47.01 -7.99 -12.14
C ALA A 6 45.93 -7.97 -11.04
N ASN A 7 45.41 -6.77 -10.77
CA ASN A 7 44.14 -6.58 -10.07
C ASN A 7 43.00 -6.93 -11.04
N SER A 8 42.20 -7.96 -10.73
CA SER A 8 40.83 -8.07 -11.25
C SER A 8 39.88 -7.54 -10.19
N SER A 9 39.71 -6.23 -10.15
CA SER A 9 38.74 -5.51 -9.34
C SER A 9 38.15 -4.39 -10.19
N SER A 10 37.04 -4.68 -10.88
CA SER A 10 36.00 -3.71 -11.25
C SER A 10 35.03 -4.35 -12.25
N ASN A 11 33.78 -4.53 -11.85
CA ASN A 11 32.64 -4.07 -12.63
C ASN A 11 31.40 -4.05 -11.73
N LEU A 12 31.33 -3.01 -10.90
CA LEU A 12 30.07 -2.36 -10.58
C LEU A 12 29.99 -1.14 -11.49
N GLN A 13 28.81 -0.90 -12.08
CA GLN A 13 28.41 0.19 -12.98
C GLN A 13 28.40 -0.12 -14.50
N LYS A 14 27.35 -0.85 -14.92
CA LYS A 14 26.36 -0.42 -15.92
C LYS A 14 25.01 -0.94 -15.42
N GLY A 15 23.91 -0.21 -15.65
CA GLY A 15 22.59 -0.71 -15.29
C GLY A 15 22.35 -2.04 -15.98
N GLU A 16 22.45 -3.14 -15.24
CA GLU A 16 22.03 -4.46 -15.72
C GLU A 16 20.51 -4.41 -15.80
N VAL A 17 20.02 -4.09 -17.00
CA VAL A 17 18.62 -4.22 -17.35
C VAL A 17 18.37 -5.72 -17.48
N GLY A 18 17.58 -6.26 -16.56
CA GLY A 18 17.23 -7.66 -16.53
C GLY A 18 16.05 -7.87 -15.58
N PRO A 19 15.40 -9.03 -15.64
CA PRO A 19 14.28 -9.34 -14.77
C PRO A 19 14.70 -9.30 -13.30
N ILE A 20 13.81 -8.84 -12.41
CA ILE A 20 14.12 -8.67 -10.98
C ILE A 20 13.34 -9.69 -10.17
N MET A 21 14.03 -10.43 -9.31
CA MET A 21 13.43 -11.24 -8.25
C MET A 21 13.43 -10.46 -6.93
N ILE A 22 12.26 -10.36 -6.31
CA ILE A 22 12.07 -9.78 -4.99
C ILE A 22 11.82 -10.90 -3.99
N LEU A 23 12.62 -10.94 -2.94
CA LEU A 23 12.45 -11.86 -1.81
C LEU A 23 12.02 -11.06 -0.58
N THR A 24 10.78 -11.23 -0.15
CA THR A 24 10.25 -10.59 1.05
C THR A 24 10.23 -11.61 2.20
N PRO A 25 10.86 -11.34 3.36
CA PRO A 25 10.87 -12.26 4.50
C PRO A 25 9.46 -12.54 5.02
N CYS A 26 9.17 -13.81 5.31
CA CYS A 26 7.97 -14.21 6.06
C CYS A 26 8.19 -14.10 7.57
N HIS A 27 7.12 -14.00 8.36
CA HIS A 27 7.15 -13.87 9.83
C HIS A 27 7.89 -15.00 10.57
N ASN A 28 8.01 -16.18 9.95
CA ASN A 28 8.70 -17.36 10.49
C ASN A 28 10.13 -17.52 9.93
N SER A 29 10.59 -16.58 9.12
CA SER A 29 11.96 -16.57 8.60
C SER A 29 12.94 -16.11 9.66
N HIS A 30 14.18 -16.60 9.55
CA HIS A 30 15.34 -15.91 10.11
C HIS A 30 15.42 -14.50 9.54
N ASP A 31 15.83 -13.54 10.38
CA ASP A 31 15.86 -12.12 10.03
C ASP A 31 16.71 -11.86 8.78
N PHE A 32 16.11 -11.19 7.80
CA PHE A 32 16.78 -10.54 6.68
C PHE A 32 15.89 -9.41 6.14
N SER A 33 16.49 -8.42 5.46
CA SER A 33 15.74 -7.35 4.79
C SER A 33 15.37 -7.74 3.36
N GLU A 34 14.24 -7.23 2.84
CA GLU A 34 13.78 -7.46 1.46
C GLU A 34 14.95 -7.36 0.46
N ARG A 35 15.07 -8.36 -0.40
CA ARG A 35 16.10 -8.42 -1.45
C ARG A 35 15.51 -8.11 -2.80
N ARG A 36 16.20 -7.32 -3.61
CA ARG A 36 15.87 -7.00 -5.00
C ARG A 36 17.03 -7.39 -5.89
N ILE A 37 16.89 -8.49 -6.60
CA ILE A 37 18.00 -9.21 -7.20
C ILE A 37 17.77 -9.23 -8.71
N VAL A 38 18.69 -8.67 -9.48
CA VAL A 38 18.67 -8.79 -10.94
C VAL A 38 19.06 -10.22 -11.31
N VAL A 39 18.21 -10.90 -12.07
CA VAL A 39 18.38 -12.30 -12.45
C VAL A 39 18.93 -12.38 -13.87
N SER A 40 19.97 -13.20 -14.06
CA SER A 40 20.58 -13.46 -15.37
C SER A 40 19.71 -14.36 -16.24
N LYS A 41 19.75 -14.17 -17.58
CA LYS A 41 18.99 -14.96 -18.57
C LYS A 41 19.62 -16.31 -18.99
N SER A 42 20.52 -16.87 -18.19
CA SER A 42 21.25 -18.10 -18.54
C SER A 42 21.76 -18.80 -17.28
N GLU A 43 21.74 -20.14 -17.27
CA GLU A 43 22.24 -20.96 -16.16
C GLU A 43 23.75 -20.71 -15.90
N GLU A 44 24.55 -20.46 -16.94
CA GLU A 44 26.00 -20.22 -16.80
C GLU A 44 26.32 -18.99 -15.94
N HIS A 45 25.42 -18.00 -15.95
CA HIS A 45 25.54 -16.75 -15.20
C HIS A 45 24.49 -16.66 -14.08
N ALA A 46 23.95 -17.80 -13.64
CA ALA A 46 22.89 -17.85 -12.64
C ALA A 46 23.29 -17.14 -11.34
N VAL A 47 22.31 -16.47 -10.72
CA VAL A 47 22.50 -15.81 -9.44
C VAL A 47 22.58 -16.85 -8.35
N LYS A 48 23.62 -16.75 -7.53
CA LYS A 48 23.88 -17.68 -6.45
C LYS A 48 23.13 -17.31 -5.18
N ILE A 49 22.40 -18.28 -4.63
CA ILE A 49 21.76 -18.24 -3.32
C ILE A 49 22.63 -18.96 -2.30
N GLY A 50 22.90 -18.35 -1.15
CA GLY A 50 23.65 -19.03 -0.10
C GLY A 50 24.07 -18.19 1.08
N ARG A 51 24.95 -18.75 1.91
CA ARG A 51 25.41 -18.13 3.15
C ARG A 51 26.56 -17.15 2.96
N ALA A 52 26.50 -16.02 3.66
CA ALA A 52 27.58 -15.05 3.76
C ALA A 52 28.85 -15.70 4.36
N VAL A 53 29.99 -15.55 3.68
CA VAL A 53 31.29 -16.06 4.15
C VAL A 53 32.43 -15.18 3.64
N GLY A 54 33.31 -14.77 4.56
CA GLY A 54 34.54 -14.05 4.22
C GLY A 54 34.26 -12.73 3.51
N ARG A 55 34.59 -12.67 2.21
CA ARG A 55 34.41 -11.46 1.38
C ARG A 55 33.01 -11.35 0.75
N VAL A 56 32.20 -12.41 0.77
CA VAL A 56 30.86 -12.41 0.22
C VAL A 56 29.88 -12.09 1.34
N LEU A 57 29.37 -10.86 1.33
CA LEU A 57 28.48 -10.33 2.36
C LEU A 57 27.03 -10.28 1.89
N ALA A 58 26.12 -10.37 2.84
CA ALA A 58 24.70 -10.18 2.61
C ALA A 58 24.40 -8.73 2.24
N ALA A 59 23.66 -8.50 1.16
CA ALA A 59 23.29 -7.16 0.69
C ALA A 59 21.86 -7.15 0.14
N SER A 60 21.23 -5.97 0.06
CA SER A 60 19.86 -5.84 -0.45
C SER A 60 19.71 -6.23 -1.91
N ASN A 61 20.80 -6.26 -2.68
CA ASN A 61 20.80 -6.57 -4.11
C ASN A 61 21.30 -7.99 -4.45
N ASN A 62 21.49 -8.87 -3.47
CA ASN A 62 21.96 -10.24 -3.70
C ASN A 62 21.14 -11.28 -2.92
N ALA A 63 21.28 -12.56 -3.29
CA ALA A 63 20.67 -13.70 -2.61
C ALA A 63 21.59 -14.30 -1.53
N ILE A 64 22.40 -13.47 -0.87
CA ILE A 64 23.32 -13.91 0.18
C ILE A 64 22.74 -13.57 1.55
N PHE A 65 22.70 -14.57 2.44
CA PHE A 65 22.09 -14.46 3.75
C PHE A 65 23.11 -14.76 4.85
N ASP A 66 23.05 -14.00 5.94
CA ASP A 66 23.77 -14.34 7.16
C ASP A 66 22.95 -15.33 7.99
N CYS A 67 22.90 -16.58 7.50
CA CYS A 67 22.08 -17.62 8.10
C CYS A 67 22.86 -18.93 8.20
N LYS A 68 23.06 -19.41 9.43
CA LYS A 68 23.94 -20.57 9.72
C LYS A 68 23.47 -21.85 9.03
N VAL A 69 22.16 -22.03 8.89
CA VAL A 69 21.56 -23.27 8.33
C VAL A 69 21.66 -23.34 6.79
N LEU A 70 22.17 -22.31 6.12
CA LEU A 70 22.41 -22.33 4.68
C LEU A 70 23.83 -22.83 4.35
N SER A 71 23.93 -23.66 3.31
CA SER A 71 25.16 -23.88 2.55
C SER A 71 25.70 -22.59 1.92
N ARG A 72 27.03 -22.54 1.70
CA ARG A 72 27.70 -21.45 0.96
C ARG A 72 27.22 -21.34 -0.49
N ASN A 73 26.96 -22.48 -1.12
CA ASN A 73 26.35 -22.62 -2.44
C ASN A 73 25.09 -23.45 -2.18
N HIS A 74 23.96 -22.78 -1.97
CA HIS A 74 22.74 -23.46 -1.54
C HIS A 74 21.87 -23.79 -2.76
N ALA A 75 21.60 -22.77 -3.56
CA ALA A 75 20.85 -22.89 -4.79
C ALA A 75 21.35 -21.86 -5.79
N ILE A 76 20.90 -21.99 -7.03
CA ILE A 76 21.09 -21.00 -8.09
C ILE A 76 19.73 -20.66 -8.71
N VAL A 77 19.59 -19.42 -9.17
CA VAL A 77 18.38 -18.92 -9.84
C VAL A 77 18.76 -18.19 -11.13
N TRP A 78 18.03 -18.46 -12.20
CA TRP A 78 18.18 -17.80 -13.50
C TRP A 78 16.81 -17.66 -14.17
N ALA A 79 16.76 -16.86 -15.23
CA ALA A 79 15.60 -16.75 -16.10
C ALA A 79 15.91 -17.43 -17.44
N GLU A 80 14.96 -18.18 -17.99
CA GLU A 80 15.05 -18.84 -19.29
C GLU A 80 13.66 -18.91 -19.90
N ASP A 81 13.49 -18.55 -21.18
CA ASP A 81 12.20 -18.50 -21.87
C ASP A 81 11.09 -17.76 -21.09
N ASP A 82 11.43 -16.59 -20.51
CA ASP A 82 10.57 -15.77 -19.63
C ASP A 82 10.07 -16.48 -18.36
N MET A 83 10.63 -17.64 -18.02
CA MET A 83 10.37 -18.39 -16.80
C MET A 83 11.55 -18.25 -15.84
N PHE A 84 11.27 -18.12 -14.54
CA PHE A 84 12.32 -18.15 -13.52
C PHE A 84 12.50 -19.58 -13.05
N LEU A 85 13.74 -20.04 -13.04
CA LEU A 85 14.10 -21.39 -12.59
C LEU A 85 15.02 -21.32 -11.39
N ILE A 86 14.80 -22.24 -10.46
CA ILE A 86 15.65 -22.45 -9.30
C ILE A 86 16.13 -23.89 -9.27
N LYS A 87 17.38 -24.07 -8.81
CA LYS A 87 18.01 -25.37 -8.70
C LYS A 87 18.81 -25.48 -7.40
N ASP A 88 18.58 -26.52 -6.64
CA ASP A 88 19.34 -26.85 -5.44
C ASP A 88 20.72 -27.40 -5.85
N THR A 89 21.80 -26.82 -5.31
CA THR A 89 23.17 -27.18 -5.64
C THR A 89 23.81 -28.06 -4.56
N LYS A 90 23.15 -29.17 -4.20
CA LYS A 90 23.61 -30.13 -3.17
C LYS A 90 23.62 -29.50 -1.78
N SER A 91 22.56 -28.78 -1.44
CA SER A 91 22.40 -28.18 -0.13
C SER A 91 22.27 -29.27 0.95
N SER A 92 22.83 -29.01 2.13
CA SER A 92 22.78 -29.98 3.24
C SER A 92 21.37 -30.06 3.84
N ASN A 93 20.71 -28.91 3.97
CA ASN A 93 19.44 -28.76 4.66
C ASN A 93 18.23 -28.63 3.70
N GLY A 94 18.45 -28.68 2.39
CA GLY A 94 17.39 -28.66 1.37
C GLY A 94 16.88 -27.26 1.00
N THR A 95 16.43 -27.17 -0.25
CA THR A 95 15.60 -26.07 -0.79
C THR A 95 14.17 -26.58 -0.97
N PHE A 96 13.19 -25.75 -0.62
CA PHE A 96 11.78 -26.08 -0.66
C PHE A 96 10.99 -24.97 -1.36
N ILE A 97 10.04 -25.36 -2.20
CA ILE A 97 9.05 -24.46 -2.82
C ILE A 97 7.69 -24.93 -2.35
N ASN A 98 6.91 -24.06 -1.71
CA ASN A 98 5.55 -24.38 -1.23
C ASN A 98 5.49 -25.65 -0.37
N ASN A 99 6.45 -25.82 0.54
CA ASN A 99 6.65 -27.00 1.40
C ASN A 99 7.09 -28.29 0.66
N THR A 100 7.26 -28.26 -0.66
CA THR A 100 7.78 -29.38 -1.46
C THR A 100 9.30 -29.27 -1.61
N ARG A 101 10.03 -30.31 -1.20
CA ARG A 101 11.50 -30.35 -1.27
C ARG A 101 12.01 -30.67 -2.68
N LEU A 102 13.01 -29.93 -3.17
CA LEU A 102 13.50 -30.08 -4.55
C LEU A 102 14.40 -31.30 -4.80
N SER A 103 15.20 -31.70 -3.81
CA SER A 103 16.12 -32.85 -3.91
C SER A 103 16.36 -33.50 -2.55
N ASN A 104 16.98 -34.69 -2.53
CA ASN A 104 17.45 -35.31 -1.30
C ASN A 104 18.62 -34.52 -0.68
N SER A 105 19.00 -34.85 0.56
CA SER A 105 20.08 -34.11 1.25
C SER A 105 21.41 -34.34 0.55
N GLY A 106 22.10 -33.26 0.18
CA GLY A 106 23.39 -33.35 -0.53
C GLY A 106 23.29 -33.76 -2.01
N GLU A 107 22.08 -33.83 -2.59
CA GLU A 107 21.87 -34.12 -4.01
C GLU A 107 21.44 -32.86 -4.77
N GLU A 108 21.82 -32.81 -6.05
CA GLU A 108 21.47 -31.70 -6.94
C GLU A 108 20.04 -31.91 -7.47
N SER A 109 19.21 -30.87 -7.46
CA SER A 109 17.85 -30.98 -8.01
C SER A 109 17.85 -30.80 -9.52
N ALA A 110 16.73 -31.19 -10.15
CA ALA A 110 16.39 -30.65 -11.46
C ALA A 110 16.08 -29.15 -11.35
N ALA A 111 16.11 -28.45 -12.49
CA ALA A 111 15.64 -27.07 -12.58
C ALA A 111 14.12 -27.05 -12.40
N THR A 112 13.63 -26.30 -11.42
CA THR A 112 12.20 -26.18 -11.12
C THR A 112 11.76 -24.74 -11.34
N THR A 113 10.60 -24.55 -11.95
CA THR A 113 10.03 -23.23 -12.19
C THR A 113 9.57 -22.58 -10.88
N LEU A 114 9.89 -21.30 -10.71
CA LEU A 114 9.49 -20.47 -9.59
C LEU A 114 8.55 -19.38 -10.10
N SER A 115 7.42 -19.16 -9.43
CA SER A 115 6.38 -18.21 -9.81
C SER A 115 6.18 -17.12 -8.76
N THR A 116 5.65 -15.97 -9.18
CA THR A 116 5.21 -14.92 -8.24
C THR A 116 4.16 -15.50 -7.29
N GLY A 117 4.34 -15.29 -5.99
CA GLY A 117 3.51 -15.83 -4.92
C GLY A 117 4.00 -17.16 -4.34
N ASP A 118 5.08 -17.76 -4.87
CA ASP A 118 5.64 -18.96 -4.25
C ASP A 118 6.33 -18.63 -2.92
N ILE A 119 6.25 -19.59 -1.99
CA ILE A 119 6.98 -19.55 -0.73
C ILE A 119 8.26 -20.36 -0.90
N LEU A 120 9.39 -19.67 -0.93
CA LEU A 120 10.72 -20.26 -1.01
C LEU A 120 11.30 -20.41 0.40
N GLN A 121 11.61 -21.64 0.78
CA GLN A 121 12.29 -21.95 2.04
C GLN A 121 13.67 -22.55 1.77
N LEU A 122 14.69 -21.99 2.44
CA LEU A 122 16.08 -22.41 2.34
C LEU A 122 16.56 -22.96 3.68
N GLY A 123 16.83 -24.25 3.70
CA GLY A 123 17.17 -25.00 4.90
C GLY A 123 15.97 -25.31 5.80
N VAL A 124 16.28 -25.95 6.92
CA VAL A 124 15.34 -26.28 7.99
C VAL A 124 15.86 -25.72 9.30
N GLU A 125 14.96 -25.39 10.22
CA GLU A 125 15.33 -24.91 11.54
C GLU A 125 16.12 -26.00 12.30
N ILE A 126 17.26 -25.61 12.85
CA ILE A 126 18.12 -26.52 13.64
C ILE A 126 18.12 -26.05 15.09
N VAL A 127 17.65 -26.92 15.98
CA VAL A 127 17.68 -26.69 17.43
C VAL A 127 18.94 -27.31 18.01
N ASP A 128 19.83 -26.49 18.56
CA ASP A 128 20.98 -26.98 19.32
C ASP A 128 20.55 -27.24 20.77
N ASN A 129 20.24 -28.51 21.09
CA ASN A 129 19.82 -28.94 22.42
C ASN A 129 20.84 -28.61 23.52
N THR A 130 22.12 -28.46 23.17
CA THR A 130 23.18 -28.14 24.15
C THR A 130 23.20 -26.66 24.52
N LYS A 131 22.81 -25.79 23.58
CA LYS A 131 22.83 -24.33 23.77
C LYS A 131 21.43 -23.72 23.98
N LYS A 132 20.36 -24.51 23.80
CA LYS A 132 18.97 -24.05 23.78
C LYS A 132 18.75 -22.88 22.81
N VAL A 133 19.52 -22.83 21.73
CA VAL A 133 19.40 -21.82 20.67
C VAL A 133 18.92 -22.52 19.42
N ALA A 134 17.79 -22.08 18.89
CA ALA A 134 17.32 -22.47 17.58
C ALA A 134 17.93 -21.55 16.52
N SER A 135 18.44 -22.13 15.44
CA SER A 135 18.88 -21.40 14.26
C SER A 135 17.79 -21.49 13.20
N GLY A 136 17.07 -20.39 12.99
CA GLY A 136 15.99 -20.30 12.00
C GLY A 136 16.47 -20.49 10.56
N CYS A 137 15.56 -20.92 9.69
CA CYS A 137 15.76 -21.02 8.25
C CYS A 137 15.31 -19.76 7.52
N ILE A 138 15.66 -19.61 6.25
CA ILE A 138 15.18 -18.47 5.45
C ILE A 138 13.86 -18.87 4.80
N VAL A 139 12.81 -18.09 5.02
CA VAL A 139 11.49 -18.26 4.40
C VAL A 139 11.12 -16.96 3.73
N ALA A 140 10.88 -16.99 2.42
CA ALA A 140 10.63 -15.79 1.64
C ALA A 140 9.46 -15.98 0.68
N MET A 141 8.63 -14.96 0.57
CA MET A 141 7.66 -14.82 -0.51
C MET A 141 8.37 -14.26 -1.74
N VAL A 142 8.19 -14.93 -2.87
CA VAL A 142 8.85 -14.59 -4.13
C VAL A 142 7.93 -13.73 -5.00
N ARG A 143 8.46 -12.64 -5.54
CA ARG A 143 7.78 -11.84 -6.58
C ARG A 143 8.74 -11.53 -7.71
N PHE A 144 8.25 -11.49 -8.94
CA PHE A 144 9.06 -11.20 -10.10
C PHE A 144 8.60 -9.92 -10.80
N LEU A 145 9.55 -9.11 -11.23
CA LEU A 145 9.33 -7.98 -12.13
C LEU A 145 9.97 -8.28 -13.48
N ASN A 146 9.27 -7.95 -14.56
CA ASN A 146 9.79 -8.01 -15.92
C ASN A 146 10.86 -6.91 -16.14
N GLU A 147 11.48 -6.93 -17.33
CA GLU A 147 12.51 -5.94 -17.71
C GLU A 147 11.97 -4.50 -17.78
N ASN A 148 10.65 -4.36 -17.92
CA ASN A 148 9.95 -3.07 -17.95
C ASN A 148 9.57 -2.58 -16.54
N GLY A 149 9.83 -3.37 -15.49
CA GLY A 149 9.50 -3.05 -14.11
C GLY A 149 8.06 -3.38 -13.69
N GLU A 150 7.29 -4.06 -14.53
CA GLU A 150 5.93 -4.52 -14.22
C GLU A 150 5.96 -5.88 -13.52
N GLU A 151 5.02 -6.11 -12.61
CA GLU A 151 4.92 -7.36 -11.85
C GLU A 151 4.39 -8.49 -12.72
N ILE A 152 5.12 -9.62 -12.73
CA ILE A 152 4.72 -10.81 -13.45
C ILE A 152 3.70 -11.55 -12.58
N PRO A 153 2.45 -11.71 -13.03
CA PRO A 153 1.41 -12.35 -12.23
C PRO A 153 1.72 -13.85 -12.01
N PRO A 154 1.15 -14.47 -10.97
CA PRO A 154 1.31 -15.91 -10.72
C PRO A 154 0.88 -16.75 -11.93
N LEU A 155 1.63 -17.82 -12.24
CA LEU A 155 1.36 -18.69 -13.40
C LEU A 155 -0.07 -19.29 -13.38
N GLN A 156 -0.63 -19.54 -12.19
CA GLN A 156 -2.01 -20.01 -12.00
C GLN A 156 -3.06 -18.96 -12.42
N SER A 157 -2.76 -17.66 -12.31
CA SER A 157 -3.63 -16.58 -12.77
C SER A 157 -3.73 -16.56 -14.31
N MET A 158 -2.66 -16.95 -15.02
CA MET A 158 -2.64 -17.07 -16.47
C MET A 158 -3.41 -18.30 -16.99
N MET A 159 -3.42 -19.41 -16.23
CA MET A 159 -4.11 -20.66 -16.60
C MET A 159 -5.63 -20.60 -16.37
N ASN A 160 -6.08 -19.79 -15.41
CA ASN A 160 -7.51 -19.59 -15.13
C ASN A 160 -8.23 -18.80 -16.25
N GLY A 161 -7.50 -18.10 -17.12
CA GLY A 161 -8.07 -17.43 -18.30
C GLY A 161 -8.33 -18.34 -19.51
N LEU A 162 -7.76 -19.56 -19.53
CA LEU A 162 -7.82 -20.47 -20.69
C LEU A 162 -8.50 -21.83 -20.40
N ASN A 163 -8.71 -22.20 -19.13
CA ASN A 163 -9.36 -23.46 -18.75
C ASN A 163 -10.87 -23.29 -18.48
N MET A 164 -11.63 -23.12 -19.55
CA MET A 164 -13.07 -23.35 -19.60
C MET A 164 -13.46 -24.52 -20.54
N HIS A 165 -12.54 -25.42 -20.88
CA HIS A 165 -12.86 -26.62 -21.68
C HIS A 165 -12.10 -27.87 -21.20
N SER A 166 -12.83 -28.70 -20.45
CA SER A 166 -12.77 -30.18 -20.34
C SER A 166 -11.41 -30.89 -20.41
N ASN A 167 -10.99 -31.47 -19.27
CA ASN A 167 -10.02 -32.57 -19.22
C ASN A 167 -10.77 -33.90 -18.93
N PRO A 168 -10.79 -34.90 -19.82
CA PRO A 168 -11.75 -36.02 -19.79
C PRO A 168 -11.35 -37.21 -18.89
N LEU A 169 -10.47 -37.04 -17.90
CA LEU A 169 -9.98 -38.15 -17.06
C LEU A 169 -10.18 -37.96 -15.54
N ILE A 170 -10.89 -36.91 -15.11
CA ILE A 170 -11.23 -36.69 -13.69
C ILE A 170 -12.75 -36.88 -13.51
N GLU A 171 -13.29 -38.05 -13.88
CA GLU A 171 -14.72 -38.34 -13.78
C GLU A 171 -15.09 -39.17 -12.53
N ARG A 172 -14.26 -39.19 -11.49
CA ARG A 172 -14.53 -39.99 -10.27
C ARG A 172 -14.31 -39.30 -8.93
N VAL A 173 -14.29 -37.97 -8.88
CA VAL A 173 -14.34 -37.23 -7.61
C VAL A 173 -15.66 -36.46 -7.52
N PRO A 174 -16.45 -36.60 -6.44
CA PRO A 174 -17.71 -35.87 -6.27
C PRO A 174 -17.49 -34.34 -6.38
N LYS A 175 -18.42 -33.65 -7.07
CA LYS A 175 -18.42 -32.19 -7.35
C LYS A 175 -18.44 -31.27 -6.09
N HIS A 176 -18.33 -31.84 -4.89
CA HIS A 176 -18.32 -31.12 -3.60
C HIS A 176 -17.06 -31.36 -2.74
N CYS A 177 -16.04 -32.03 -3.28
CA CYS A 177 -14.72 -31.99 -2.68
C CYS A 177 -13.87 -30.98 -3.44
N LEU A 178 -13.78 -29.75 -2.91
CA LEU A 178 -12.65 -28.88 -3.19
C LEU A 178 -11.41 -29.58 -2.62
N VAL A 179 -10.82 -30.48 -3.39
CA VAL A 179 -9.49 -31.02 -3.09
C VAL A 179 -8.52 -29.88 -3.39
N VAL A 180 -8.38 -28.95 -2.45
CA VAL A 180 -7.33 -27.94 -2.48
C VAL A 180 -6.02 -28.70 -2.34
N PRO A 181 -5.11 -28.64 -3.33
CA PRO A 181 -3.80 -29.28 -3.24
C PRO A 181 -3.08 -28.85 -1.95
N GLU A 182 -2.32 -29.75 -1.35
CA GLU A 182 -1.57 -29.51 -0.12
C GLU A 182 -0.67 -28.26 -0.22
N GLU A 183 -0.07 -28.04 -1.40
CA GLU A 183 0.75 -26.86 -1.70
C GLU A 183 -0.05 -25.54 -1.60
N GLN A 184 -1.26 -25.49 -2.17
CA GLN A 184 -2.12 -24.29 -2.11
C GLN A 184 -2.64 -24.04 -0.69
N MET A 185 -2.93 -25.11 0.06
CA MET A 185 -3.35 -25.00 1.46
C MET A 185 -2.22 -24.43 2.33
N TYR A 186 -0.98 -24.90 2.13
CA TYR A 186 0.19 -24.38 2.81
C TYR A 186 0.44 -22.90 2.48
N GLN A 187 0.41 -22.52 1.20
CA GLN A 187 0.55 -21.12 0.78
C GLN A 187 -0.49 -20.22 1.46
N MET A 188 -1.77 -20.61 1.45
CA MET A 188 -2.84 -19.85 2.09
C MET A 188 -2.63 -19.72 3.60
N GLN A 189 -2.21 -20.81 4.26
CA GLN A 189 -1.87 -20.78 5.69
C GLN A 189 -0.74 -19.78 5.99
N GLN A 190 0.33 -19.78 5.18
CA GLN A 190 1.43 -18.83 5.33
C GLN A 190 0.96 -17.39 5.12
N TYR A 191 0.14 -17.12 4.11
CA TYR A 191 -0.42 -15.78 3.88
C TYR A 191 -1.29 -15.28 5.03
N ILE A 192 -2.13 -16.13 5.62
CA ILE A 192 -2.97 -15.77 6.76
C ILE A 192 -2.11 -15.46 7.99
N GLN A 193 -1.11 -16.31 8.27
CA GLN A 193 -0.22 -16.10 9.42
C GLN A 193 0.60 -14.81 9.26
N GLU A 194 1.07 -14.55 8.05
CA GLU A 194 1.78 -13.32 7.69
C GLU A 194 0.89 -12.08 7.81
N ALA A 195 -0.37 -12.14 7.32
CA ALA A 195 -1.33 -11.05 7.45
C ALA A 195 -1.59 -10.72 8.93
N LYS A 196 -1.81 -11.74 9.77
CA LYS A 196 -1.97 -11.60 11.22
C LYS A 196 -0.73 -10.99 11.89
N HIS A 197 0.47 -11.42 11.48
CA HIS A 197 1.70 -10.87 12.02
C HIS A 197 1.86 -9.39 11.66
N ARG A 198 1.67 -9.03 10.38
CA ARG A 198 1.70 -7.65 9.89
C ARG A 198 0.73 -6.76 10.64
N GLU A 199 -0.49 -7.23 10.87
CA GLU A 199 -1.50 -6.51 11.65
C GLU A 199 -1.02 -6.23 13.08
N SER A 200 -0.47 -7.25 13.76
CA SER A 200 0.09 -7.10 15.11
C SER A 200 1.25 -6.09 15.15
N THR A 201 2.18 -6.18 14.19
CA THR A 201 3.31 -5.25 14.09
C THR A 201 2.85 -3.82 13.79
N LEU A 202 1.85 -3.64 12.93
CA LEU A 202 1.28 -2.33 12.63
C LEU A 202 0.62 -1.73 13.87
N LYS A 203 -0.15 -2.52 14.63
CA LYS A 203 -0.72 -2.10 15.90
C LYS A 203 0.35 -1.64 16.89
N GLN A 204 1.44 -2.40 17.03
CA GLN A 204 2.57 -2.02 17.88
C GLN A 204 3.26 -0.72 17.40
N LYS A 205 3.50 -0.58 16.09
CA LYS A 205 4.08 0.64 15.52
C LYS A 205 3.18 1.86 15.74
N LEU A 206 1.86 1.69 15.63
CA LEU A 206 0.90 2.76 15.89
C LEU A 206 0.93 3.18 17.35
N LEU A 207 1.00 2.23 18.29
CA LEU A 207 1.13 2.52 19.71
C LEU A 207 2.41 3.30 20.03
N LEU A 208 3.55 2.88 19.46
CA LEU A 208 4.83 3.60 19.63
C LEU A 208 4.78 5.00 19.01
N LEU A 209 4.17 5.14 17.84
CA LEU A 209 3.99 6.44 17.20
C LEU A 209 3.12 7.37 18.05
N ASN A 210 2.04 6.86 18.62
CA ASN A 210 1.15 7.63 19.49
C ASN A 210 1.87 8.09 20.77
N ASP A 211 2.71 7.23 21.36
CA ASP A 211 3.51 7.58 22.54
C ASP A 211 4.59 8.62 22.21
N ALA A 212 5.25 8.47 21.06
CA ALA A 212 6.21 9.45 20.56
C ALA A 212 5.56 10.81 20.27
N LEU A 213 4.36 10.81 19.66
CA LEU A 213 3.59 12.02 19.39
C LEU A 213 3.22 12.74 20.70
N ARG A 214 2.72 12.00 21.69
CA ARG A 214 2.38 12.55 23.00
C ARG A 214 3.60 13.13 23.71
N THR A 215 4.73 12.43 23.66
CA THR A 215 5.99 12.90 24.25
C THR A 215 6.48 14.18 23.56
N ALA A 216 6.42 14.22 22.22
CA ALA A 216 6.76 15.41 21.45
C ALA A 216 5.83 16.59 21.78
N GLN A 217 4.52 16.35 21.92
CA GLN A 217 3.55 17.38 22.30
C GLN A 217 3.92 18.00 23.65
N VAL A 218 4.10 17.19 24.69
CA VAL A 218 4.46 17.67 26.04
C VAL A 218 5.79 18.42 26.01
N ALA A 219 6.78 17.93 25.26
CA ALA A 219 8.05 18.61 25.11
C ALA A 219 7.89 19.97 24.41
N THR A 220 7.07 20.07 23.37
CA THR A 220 6.81 21.35 22.70
C THR A 220 6.11 22.34 23.62
N GLU A 221 5.06 21.92 24.35
CA GLU A 221 4.34 22.79 25.29
C GLU A 221 5.29 23.34 26.37
N SER A 222 6.10 22.48 26.97
CA SER A 222 7.13 22.89 27.94
C SER A 222 8.15 23.86 27.33
N ASN A 223 8.56 23.64 26.07
CA ASN A 223 9.51 24.51 25.39
C ASN A 223 8.92 25.90 25.08
N TRP A 224 7.65 25.97 24.67
CA TRP A 224 6.95 27.23 24.47
C TRP A 224 6.82 28.01 25.79
N GLU A 225 6.51 27.32 26.89
CA GLU A 225 6.44 27.94 28.21
C GLU A 225 7.81 28.49 28.66
N ALA A 226 8.89 27.71 28.46
CA ALA A 226 10.24 28.15 28.76
C ALA A 226 10.64 29.39 27.94
N MET A 227 10.34 29.41 26.64
CA MET A 227 10.62 30.54 25.75
C MET A 227 9.89 31.81 26.19
N ILE A 228 8.60 31.71 26.53
CA ILE A 228 7.82 32.85 27.04
C ILE A 228 8.42 33.39 28.35
N ASN A 229 8.88 32.49 29.22
CA ASN A 229 9.51 32.87 30.48
C ASN A 229 10.88 33.54 30.26
N GLU A 230 11.67 33.07 29.29
CA GLU A 230 12.92 33.71 28.87
C GLU A 230 12.67 35.12 28.35
N ASP A 231 11.70 35.30 27.45
CA ASP A 231 11.33 36.63 26.93
C ASP A 231 10.90 37.60 28.04
N ARG A 232 10.16 37.11 29.05
CA ARG A 232 9.78 37.92 30.23
C ARG A 232 10.98 38.34 31.06
N LEU A 233 11.95 37.44 31.25
CA LEU A 233 13.17 37.73 31.99
C LEU A 233 14.06 38.72 31.24
N LEU A 234 14.22 38.55 29.91
CA LEU A 234 14.97 39.48 29.07
C LEU A 234 14.37 40.89 29.11
N ALA A 235 13.06 41.02 28.98
CA ALA A 235 12.38 42.32 29.11
C ALA A 235 12.59 42.95 30.51
N ARG A 236 12.64 42.13 31.57
CA ARG A 236 12.93 42.62 32.91
C ARG A 236 14.38 43.08 33.07
N ILE A 237 15.33 42.36 32.48
CA ILE A 237 16.75 42.74 32.47
C ILE A 237 16.91 44.08 31.75
N GLU A 238 16.32 44.25 30.57
CA GLU A 238 16.37 45.50 29.80
C GLU A 238 15.89 46.71 30.63
N VAL A 239 14.75 46.58 31.32
CA VAL A 239 14.25 47.64 32.21
C VAL A 239 15.20 47.94 33.37
N LEU A 240 15.83 46.92 33.95
CA LEU A 240 16.78 47.12 35.05
C LEU A 240 18.09 47.77 34.56
N GLU A 241 18.55 47.42 33.37
CA GLU A 241 19.70 48.05 32.72
C GLU A 241 19.42 49.53 32.40
N ASP A 242 18.22 49.85 31.90
CA ASP A 242 17.76 51.23 31.70
C ASP A 242 17.72 52.02 33.01
N GLN A 243 17.20 51.42 34.09
CA GLN A 243 17.18 52.05 35.41
C GLN A 243 18.60 52.30 35.95
N LEU A 244 19.51 51.35 35.77
CA LEU A 244 20.90 51.49 36.18
C LEU A 244 21.63 52.56 35.37
N THR A 245 21.44 52.61 34.05
CA THR A 245 22.04 53.64 33.19
C THR A 245 21.52 55.03 33.52
N LEU A 246 20.22 55.17 33.82
CA LEU A 246 19.63 56.43 34.28
C LEU A 246 20.21 56.89 35.63
N CYS A 247 20.35 55.98 36.59
CA CYS A 247 20.94 56.26 37.90
C CYS A 247 22.45 56.56 37.83
N ALA A 248 23.16 55.92 36.90
CA ALA A 248 24.62 56.07 36.76
C ALA A 248 25.03 57.35 36.00
N ASN A 249 24.20 57.85 35.08
CA ASN A 249 24.69 58.82 34.09
C ASN A 249 24.47 60.31 34.37
N LYS A 250 23.60 60.80 35.27
CA LYS A 250 23.49 62.27 35.45
C LYS A 250 22.96 62.75 36.80
N ASN A 251 23.50 63.89 37.24
CA ASN A 251 22.73 64.94 37.93
C ASN A 251 21.73 65.54 36.93
N LEU A 252 20.68 64.79 36.56
CA LEU A 252 19.67 65.24 35.59
C LEU A 252 18.97 66.50 36.09
N THR A 253 18.91 67.52 35.24
CA THR A 253 18.07 68.69 35.51
C THR A 253 16.59 68.29 35.35
N PRO A 254 15.67 68.90 36.12
CA PRO A 254 14.24 68.57 36.05
C PRO A 254 13.62 68.71 34.65
N GLU A 255 14.19 69.56 33.80
CA GLU A 255 13.75 69.76 32.41
C GLU A 255 14.18 68.62 31.49
N GLU A 256 15.42 68.12 31.61
CA GLU A 256 15.89 66.97 30.84
C GLU A 256 15.10 65.69 31.20
N LEU A 257 14.74 65.53 32.48
CA LEU A 257 13.93 64.41 32.94
C LEU A 257 12.49 64.48 32.37
N LYS A 258 11.88 65.67 32.33
CA LYS A 258 10.58 65.87 31.69
C LYS A 258 10.61 65.57 30.20
N GLN A 259 11.67 65.99 29.50
CA GLN A 259 11.85 65.72 28.08
C GLN A 259 11.92 64.21 27.81
N GLN A 260 12.77 63.49 28.56
CA GLN A 260 12.90 62.03 28.42
C GLN A 260 11.59 61.29 28.71
N ILE A 261 10.88 61.66 29.79
CA ILE A 261 9.57 61.07 30.11
C ILE A 261 8.60 61.27 28.94
N ASN A 262 8.56 62.45 28.33
CA ASN A 262 7.66 62.74 27.23
C ASN A 262 8.01 61.92 25.97
N ASP A 263 9.30 61.78 25.67
CA ASP A 263 9.78 60.93 24.57
C ASP A 263 9.43 59.45 24.79
N TYR A 264 9.60 58.93 26.01
CA TYR A 264 9.16 57.57 26.38
C TYR A 264 7.64 57.41 26.25
N PHE A 265 6.85 58.42 26.64
CA PHE A 265 5.39 58.39 26.46
C PHE A 265 4.98 58.37 24.99
N GLU A 266 5.62 59.16 24.12
CA GLU A 266 5.37 59.14 22.68
C GLU A 266 5.75 57.80 22.05
N GLN A 267 6.93 57.26 22.39
CA GLN A 267 7.36 55.95 21.90
C GLN A 267 6.41 54.84 22.35
N ARG A 268 6.01 54.82 23.63
CA ARG A 268 5.03 53.85 24.16
C ARG A 268 3.71 53.95 23.42
N LYS A 269 3.20 55.17 23.22
CA LYS A 269 1.94 55.40 22.49
C LYS A 269 2.04 54.92 21.05
N LYS A 270 3.17 55.16 20.38
CA LYS A 270 3.42 54.74 19.00
C LYS A 270 3.43 53.21 18.86
N VAL A 271 4.17 52.53 19.74
CA VAL A 271 4.19 51.06 19.78
C VAL A 271 2.80 50.52 20.10
N GLU A 272 2.10 51.08 21.08
CA GLU A 272 0.74 50.68 21.44
C GLU A 272 -0.24 50.82 20.26
N THR A 273 -0.20 51.94 19.53
CA THR A 273 -1.04 52.11 18.33
C THR A 273 -0.68 51.12 17.23
N MET A 274 0.61 50.92 16.96
CA MET A 274 1.06 49.97 15.94
C MET A 274 0.64 48.54 16.26
N THR A 275 0.78 48.11 17.52
CA THR A 275 0.36 46.78 17.97
C THR A 275 -1.16 46.63 17.90
N LYS A 276 -1.94 47.65 18.26
CA LYS A 276 -3.41 47.61 18.11
C LYS A 276 -3.84 47.49 16.66
N ASP A 277 -3.18 48.20 15.75
CA ASP A 277 -3.49 48.15 14.32
C ASP A 277 -3.11 46.79 13.73
N LEU A 278 -1.93 46.25 14.07
CA LEU A 278 -1.52 44.89 13.70
C LEU A 278 -2.49 43.82 14.23
N LEU A 279 -2.93 43.95 15.48
CA LEU A 279 -3.88 43.01 16.07
C LEU A 279 -5.25 43.09 15.39
N ARG A 280 -5.72 44.30 15.04
CA ARG A 280 -6.96 44.48 14.27
C ARG A 280 -6.85 43.84 12.88
N GLN A 281 -5.74 44.07 12.19
CA GLN A 281 -5.48 43.47 10.88
C GLN A 281 -5.43 41.94 10.98
N THR A 282 -4.68 41.40 11.93
CA THR A 282 -4.57 39.94 12.13
C THR A 282 -5.92 39.32 12.48
N ASN A 283 -6.75 39.98 13.30
CA ASN A 283 -8.09 39.50 13.61
C ASN A 283 -9.02 39.55 12.40
N GLN A 284 -8.90 40.56 11.54
CA GLN A 284 -9.64 40.65 10.29
C GLN A 284 -9.21 39.53 9.33
N ASP A 285 -7.91 39.30 9.15
CA ASP A 285 -7.40 38.22 8.32
C ASP A 285 -7.86 36.84 8.84
N ALA A 286 -7.86 36.66 10.18
CA ALA A 286 -8.34 35.44 10.82
C ALA A 286 -9.86 35.24 10.73
N SER A 287 -10.66 36.31 10.65
CA SER A 287 -12.11 36.20 10.45
C SER A 287 -12.44 35.85 9.00
N GLU A 288 -11.73 36.44 8.03
CA GLU A 288 -11.85 36.10 6.62
C GLU A 288 -11.41 34.67 6.32
N ALA A 289 -10.29 34.22 6.92
CA ALA A 289 -9.83 32.83 6.79
C ALA A 289 -10.85 31.84 7.35
N ARG A 290 -11.48 32.17 8.50
CA ARG A 290 -12.56 31.37 9.08
C ARG A 290 -13.80 31.32 8.18
N GLN A 291 -14.16 32.43 7.55
CA GLN A 291 -15.27 32.46 6.60
C GLN A 291 -14.98 31.58 5.39
N ARG A 292 -13.79 31.68 4.79
CA ARG A 292 -13.38 30.83 3.65
C ARG A 292 -13.35 29.35 4.02
N LEU A 293 -12.92 29.02 5.24
CA LEU A 293 -12.97 27.64 5.75
C LEU A 293 -14.40 27.14 5.80
N HIS A 294 -15.33 27.92 6.37
CA HIS A 294 -16.73 27.56 6.46
C HIS A 294 -17.38 27.37 5.07
N GLU A 295 -17.08 28.25 4.11
CA GLU A 295 -17.54 28.12 2.73
C GLU A 295 -17.00 26.83 2.07
N ALA A 296 -15.75 26.46 2.34
CA ALA A 296 -15.15 25.22 1.84
C ALA A 296 -15.79 23.97 2.49
N GLU A 297 -16.09 24.00 3.80
CA GLU A 297 -16.80 22.92 4.50
C GLU A 297 -18.18 22.67 3.88
N LEU A 298 -18.95 23.73 3.60
CA LEU A 298 -20.24 23.62 2.94
C LEU A 298 -20.12 23.05 1.51
N ALA A 299 -19.07 23.43 0.78
CA ALA A 299 -18.81 22.88 -0.56
C ALA A 299 -18.47 21.38 -0.52
N ILE A 300 -17.68 20.94 0.47
CA ILE A 300 -17.37 19.52 0.69
C ILE A 300 -18.66 18.74 0.98
N LEU A 301 -19.51 19.22 1.90
CA LEU A 301 -20.78 18.57 2.22
C LEU A 301 -21.67 18.39 0.98
N ASN A 302 -21.75 19.41 0.12
CA ASN A 302 -22.51 19.32 -1.13
C ASN A 302 -21.91 18.29 -2.12
N VAL A 303 -20.59 18.21 -2.24
CA VAL A 303 -19.91 17.20 -3.08
C VAL A 303 -20.08 15.79 -2.50
N GLU A 304 -20.08 15.64 -1.18
CA GLU A 304 -20.34 14.37 -0.50
C GLU A 304 -21.77 13.88 -0.76
N GLU A 305 -22.76 14.78 -0.71
CA GLU A 305 -24.15 14.45 -1.05
C GLU A 305 -24.28 14.01 -2.51
N GLN A 306 -23.66 14.74 -3.45
CA GLN A 306 -23.64 14.35 -4.87
C GLN A 306 -22.98 12.98 -5.09
N ASN A 307 -21.86 12.70 -4.41
CA ASN A 307 -21.22 11.38 -4.46
C ASN A 307 -22.11 10.27 -3.90
N SER A 308 -22.88 10.53 -2.84
CA SER A 308 -23.84 9.59 -2.28
C SER A 308 -24.94 9.24 -3.28
N VAL A 309 -25.47 10.25 -3.99
CA VAL A 309 -26.47 10.05 -5.05
C VAL A 309 -25.89 9.23 -6.21
N LEU A 310 -24.71 9.60 -6.72
CA LEU A 310 -24.04 8.86 -7.80
C LEU A 310 -23.75 7.41 -7.42
N LYS A 311 -23.34 7.15 -6.18
CA LYS A 311 -23.14 5.77 -5.69
C LYS A 311 -24.43 4.96 -5.72
N LYS A 312 -25.58 5.55 -5.38
CA LYS A 312 -26.88 4.89 -5.48
C LYS A 312 -27.24 4.57 -6.94
N GLU A 313 -27.07 5.53 -7.84
CA GLU A 313 -27.31 5.32 -9.28
C GLU A 313 -26.44 4.21 -9.85
N VAL A 314 -25.15 4.18 -9.50
CA VAL A 314 -24.23 3.11 -9.90
C VAL A 314 -24.69 1.76 -9.36
N ASN A 315 -25.15 1.67 -8.12
CA ASN A 315 -25.67 0.42 -7.56
C ASN A 315 -26.95 -0.05 -8.26
N ASP A 316 -27.85 0.87 -8.59
CA ASP A 316 -29.09 0.53 -9.29
C ASP A 316 -28.80 0.09 -10.75
N LEU A 317 -27.85 0.74 -11.43
CA LEU A 317 -27.38 0.29 -12.75
C LEU A 317 -26.72 -1.09 -12.69
N HIS A 318 -25.93 -1.39 -11.66
CA HIS A 318 -25.36 -2.73 -11.48
C HIS A 318 -26.44 -3.80 -11.32
N LYS A 319 -27.54 -3.52 -10.60
CA LYS A 319 -28.68 -4.45 -10.50
C LYS A 319 -29.31 -4.71 -11.86
N VAL A 320 -29.61 -3.66 -12.61
CA VAL A 320 -30.18 -3.77 -13.97
C VAL A 320 -29.27 -4.58 -14.89
N ILE A 321 -27.94 -4.35 -14.83
CA ILE A 321 -26.98 -5.13 -15.63
C ILE A 321 -27.02 -6.62 -15.24
N ASN A 322 -27.14 -6.94 -13.96
CA ASN A 322 -27.23 -8.33 -13.50
C ASN A 322 -28.54 -8.99 -13.94
N ASP A 323 -29.67 -8.29 -13.85
CA ASP A 323 -30.97 -8.78 -14.32
C ASP A 323 -30.92 -9.07 -15.84
N LEU A 324 -30.34 -8.15 -16.63
CA LEU A 324 -30.17 -8.34 -18.07
C LEU A 324 -29.22 -9.49 -18.40
N LYS A 325 -28.15 -9.69 -17.62
CA LYS A 325 -27.26 -10.86 -17.77
C LYS A 325 -28.01 -12.16 -17.51
N TYR A 326 -28.87 -12.19 -16.49
CA TYR A 326 -29.71 -13.34 -16.18
C TYR A 326 -30.68 -13.65 -17.33
N GLU A 327 -31.37 -12.63 -17.85
CA GLU A 327 -32.26 -12.79 -19.01
C GLU A 327 -31.49 -13.28 -20.26
N LEU A 328 -30.30 -12.75 -20.51
CA LEU A 328 -29.46 -13.18 -21.63
C LEU A 328 -29.03 -14.64 -21.48
N ALA A 329 -28.64 -15.07 -20.27
CA ALA A 329 -28.28 -16.45 -19.99
C ALA A 329 -29.46 -17.40 -20.22
N LYS A 330 -30.66 -17.02 -19.77
CA LYS A 330 -31.89 -17.78 -20.01
C LYS A 330 -32.21 -17.90 -21.50
N LEU A 331 -32.16 -16.79 -22.25
CA LEU A 331 -32.43 -16.80 -23.69
C LEU A 331 -31.38 -17.62 -24.46
N THR A 332 -30.13 -17.61 -24.01
CA THR A 332 -29.06 -18.44 -24.58
C THR A 332 -29.36 -19.93 -24.36
N ALA A 333 -29.79 -20.31 -23.16
CA ALA A 333 -30.19 -21.68 -22.87
C ALA A 333 -31.40 -22.12 -23.72
N ASP A 334 -32.41 -21.26 -23.86
CA ASP A 334 -33.57 -21.53 -24.72
C ASP A 334 -33.15 -21.70 -26.20
N TYR A 335 -32.23 -20.86 -26.69
CA TYR A 335 -31.68 -20.97 -28.05
C TYR A 335 -30.93 -22.29 -28.28
N ASP A 336 -30.14 -22.73 -27.31
CA ASP A 336 -29.40 -23.99 -27.38
C ASP A 336 -30.35 -25.21 -27.44
N VAL A 337 -31.45 -25.18 -26.68
CA VAL A 337 -32.49 -26.21 -26.73
C VAL A 337 -33.12 -26.29 -28.12
N VAL A 338 -33.53 -25.15 -28.68
CA VAL A 338 -34.13 -25.09 -30.03
C VAL A 338 -33.14 -25.56 -31.10
N CYS A 339 -31.86 -25.18 -30.99
CA CYS A 339 -30.82 -25.66 -31.89
C CYS A 339 -30.68 -27.18 -31.85
N HIS A 340 -30.70 -27.76 -30.64
CA HIS A 340 -30.61 -29.21 -30.46
C HIS A 340 -31.83 -29.95 -31.05
N GLU A 341 -33.05 -29.45 -30.82
CA GLU A 341 -34.27 -30.02 -31.42
C GLU A 341 -34.23 -29.98 -32.96
N LEU A 342 -33.74 -28.88 -33.53
CA LEU A 342 -33.58 -28.75 -34.98
C LEU A 342 -32.57 -29.77 -35.54
N GLU A 343 -31.45 -29.99 -34.84
CA GLU A 343 -30.47 -31.00 -35.22
C GLU A 343 -31.05 -32.43 -35.17
N LEU A 344 -31.79 -32.76 -34.11
CA LEU A 344 -32.49 -34.04 -33.98
C LEU A 344 -33.52 -34.23 -35.10
N SER A 345 -34.30 -33.21 -35.41
CA SER A 345 -35.28 -33.23 -36.50
C SER A 345 -34.61 -33.40 -37.87
N LYS A 346 -33.49 -32.71 -38.13
CA LYS A 346 -32.70 -32.89 -39.35
C LYS A 346 -32.17 -34.32 -39.47
N ALA A 347 -31.58 -34.87 -38.41
CA ALA A 347 -31.07 -36.24 -38.40
C ALA A 347 -32.19 -37.27 -38.66
N THR A 348 -33.35 -37.07 -38.04
CA THR A 348 -34.53 -37.93 -38.22
C THR A 348 -35.03 -37.89 -39.67
N ASN A 349 -35.09 -36.71 -40.29
CA ASN A 349 -35.47 -36.56 -41.69
C ASN A 349 -34.48 -37.26 -42.63
N VAL A 350 -33.17 -37.17 -42.38
CA VAL A 350 -32.14 -37.87 -43.17
C VAL A 350 -32.32 -39.38 -43.07
N LEU A 351 -32.56 -39.92 -41.87
CA LEU A 351 -32.83 -41.35 -41.67
C LEU A 351 -34.10 -41.81 -42.39
N LEU A 352 -35.17 -41.01 -42.35
CA LEU A 352 -36.41 -41.31 -43.06
C LEU A 352 -36.20 -41.36 -44.58
N VAL A 353 -35.46 -40.39 -45.13
CA VAL A 353 -35.09 -40.37 -46.55
C VAL A 353 -34.26 -41.61 -46.92
N ALA A 354 -33.27 -41.97 -46.10
CA ALA A 354 -32.45 -43.16 -46.32
C ALA A 354 -33.29 -44.45 -46.27
N LYS A 355 -34.23 -44.56 -45.32
CA LYS A 355 -35.14 -45.71 -45.19
C LYS A 355 -36.08 -45.84 -46.39
N ASN A 356 -36.64 -44.73 -46.87
CA ASN A 356 -37.48 -44.70 -48.07
C ASN A 356 -36.69 -45.10 -49.33
N GLN A 357 -35.42 -44.69 -49.46
CA GLN A 357 -34.53 -45.13 -50.55
C GLN A 357 -34.21 -46.62 -50.48
N ARG A 358 -33.96 -47.18 -49.28
CA ARG A 358 -33.73 -48.63 -49.09
C ARG A 358 -34.97 -49.46 -49.45
N GLN A 359 -36.16 -49.04 -49.05
CA GLN A 359 -37.41 -49.74 -49.40
C GLN A 359 -37.69 -49.74 -50.92
N GLN A 360 -37.27 -48.70 -51.64
CA GLN A 360 -37.32 -48.67 -53.11
C GLN A 360 -36.30 -49.63 -53.75
N GLN A 361 -35.15 -49.87 -53.11
CA GLN A 361 -34.15 -50.85 -53.57
C GLN A 361 -34.54 -52.30 -53.23
N GLU A 362 -35.16 -52.55 -52.07
CA GLU A 362 -35.64 -53.89 -51.68
C GLU A 362 -36.81 -54.38 -52.52
N ASN A 363 -37.69 -53.49 -53.01
CA ASN A 363 -38.72 -53.86 -53.98
C ASN A 363 -38.16 -54.26 -55.36
N GLY A 364 -36.86 -54.05 -55.61
CA GLY A 364 -36.15 -54.46 -56.83
C GLY A 364 -35.37 -55.78 -56.73
N SER A 365 -35.19 -56.37 -55.54
CA SER A 365 -34.31 -57.54 -55.37
C SER A 365 -34.89 -58.59 -54.41
N LYS A 366 -35.63 -59.57 -54.96
CA LYS A 366 -35.97 -60.81 -54.27
C LYS A 366 -34.77 -61.76 -54.24
N ARG A 367 -34.16 -61.97 -53.06
CA ARG A 367 -33.73 -63.27 -52.48
C ARG A 367 -32.60 -63.08 -51.46
N GLY A 368 -32.78 -63.65 -50.27
CA GLY A 368 -31.70 -64.34 -49.56
C GLY A 368 -31.27 -63.76 -48.20
N SER A 369 -31.49 -64.60 -47.18
CA SER A 369 -30.82 -64.70 -45.88
C SER A 369 -30.89 -63.55 -44.86
N ILE A 370 -31.72 -63.82 -43.86
CA ILE A 370 -31.56 -63.60 -42.41
C ILE A 370 -30.08 -63.42 -41.98
N THR A 371 -29.77 -62.27 -41.36
CA THR A 371 -28.98 -62.06 -40.12
C THR A 371 -28.39 -60.64 -40.10
N ALA A 372 -28.97 -59.71 -39.32
CA ALA A 372 -28.28 -58.56 -38.71
C ALA A 372 -29.25 -57.70 -37.85
N ASP A 373 -30.04 -58.34 -36.98
CA ASP A 373 -30.81 -57.63 -35.95
C ASP A 373 -29.95 -57.50 -34.68
N VAL A 374 -28.97 -56.58 -34.63
CA VAL A 374 -28.30 -56.22 -33.34
C VAL A 374 -27.90 -54.74 -33.22
N GLU A 375 -27.71 -53.96 -34.28
CA GLU A 375 -27.06 -52.63 -34.13
C GLU A 375 -28.00 -51.42 -34.03
N GLU A 376 -29.32 -51.57 -34.12
CA GLU A 376 -30.25 -50.42 -34.19
C GLU A 376 -30.80 -49.97 -32.81
N ASN A 377 -30.64 -50.77 -31.75
CA ASN A 377 -31.15 -50.46 -30.40
C ASN A 377 -30.13 -49.75 -29.48
N THR A 378 -28.84 -49.78 -29.80
CA THR A 378 -27.79 -49.24 -28.91
C THR A 378 -27.67 -47.72 -28.98
N VAL A 379 -27.99 -47.11 -30.13
CA VAL A 379 -27.87 -45.65 -30.32
C VAL A 379 -29.05 -44.89 -29.71
N ALA A 380 -30.25 -45.48 -29.72
CA ALA A 380 -31.45 -44.87 -29.16
C ALA A 380 -31.46 -44.89 -27.61
N GLU A 381 -30.98 -45.98 -27.00
CA GLU A 381 -30.85 -46.08 -25.54
C GLU A 381 -29.72 -45.18 -24.98
N ASP A 382 -28.63 -45.01 -25.73
CA ASP A 382 -27.50 -44.15 -25.32
C ASP A 382 -27.82 -42.65 -25.41
N LEU A 383 -28.78 -42.26 -26.27
CA LEU A 383 -29.32 -40.89 -26.37
C LEU A 383 -30.33 -40.57 -25.25
N HIS A 384 -31.20 -41.52 -24.88
CA HIS A 384 -32.14 -41.33 -23.75
C HIS A 384 -31.43 -41.29 -22.39
N ARG A 385 -30.36 -42.07 -22.21
CA ARG A 385 -29.56 -42.05 -20.97
C ARG A 385 -28.85 -40.70 -20.75
N LYS A 386 -28.39 -40.06 -21.83
CA LYS A 386 -27.80 -38.71 -21.81
C LYS A 386 -28.82 -37.61 -21.54
N HIS A 387 -30.09 -37.81 -21.88
CA HIS A 387 -31.20 -36.87 -21.61
C HIS A 387 -31.54 -36.83 -20.11
N SER A 388 -31.69 -37.99 -19.44
CA SER A 388 -31.95 -38.03 -17.98
C SER A 388 -30.79 -37.51 -17.12
N GLN A 389 -29.53 -37.65 -17.58
CA GLN A 389 -28.38 -37.12 -16.83
C GLN A 389 -28.19 -35.60 -16.96
N LYS A 390 -28.82 -34.95 -17.96
CA LYS A 390 -28.76 -33.48 -18.12
C LYS A 390 -29.87 -32.76 -17.33
N GLU A 391 -31.08 -33.31 -17.26
CA GLU A 391 -32.17 -32.75 -16.44
C GLU A 391 -31.82 -32.72 -14.94
N GLU A 392 -31.15 -33.75 -14.42
CA GLU A 392 -30.71 -33.81 -13.01
C GLU A 392 -29.57 -32.80 -12.67
N ASN A 393 -28.92 -32.21 -13.68
CA ASN A 393 -27.92 -31.16 -13.47
C ASN A 393 -28.55 -29.76 -13.44
N VAL A 394 -29.74 -29.55 -14.01
CA VAL A 394 -30.45 -28.26 -13.99
C VAL A 394 -30.96 -27.92 -12.59
N ASP A 395 -31.52 -28.91 -11.87
CA ASP A 395 -31.98 -28.74 -10.47
C ASP A 395 -30.83 -28.51 -9.46
N LYS A 396 -29.59 -28.87 -9.83
CA LYS A 396 -28.39 -28.66 -9.00
C LYS A 396 -27.76 -27.28 -9.18
N VAL A 397 -28.00 -26.62 -10.31
CA VAL A 397 -27.57 -25.23 -10.56
C VAL A 397 -28.43 -24.26 -9.74
N GLN A 398 -29.74 -24.52 -9.66
CA GLN A 398 -30.70 -23.67 -8.95
C GLN A 398 -30.49 -23.60 -7.43
N ASN A 399 -29.94 -24.66 -6.81
CA ASN A 399 -29.69 -24.69 -5.36
C ASN A 399 -28.31 -24.15 -4.94
N ASN A 400 -27.33 -24.09 -5.85
CA ASN A 400 -25.98 -23.59 -5.55
C ASN A 400 -25.87 -22.06 -5.68
N GLU A 401 -26.68 -21.42 -6.52
CA GLU A 401 -26.71 -19.95 -6.65
C GLU A 401 -27.39 -19.27 -5.45
N VAL A 402 -28.48 -19.85 -4.94
CA VAL A 402 -29.17 -19.37 -3.72
C VAL A 402 -28.29 -19.48 -2.46
N ALA A 403 -27.34 -20.42 -2.43
CA ALA A 403 -26.38 -20.56 -1.33
C ALA A 403 -25.20 -19.55 -1.42
N ASN A 404 -24.88 -19.07 -2.63
CA ASN A 404 -23.83 -18.07 -2.85
C ASN A 404 -24.33 -16.64 -2.57
N GLU A 405 -25.59 -16.33 -2.89
CA GLU A 405 -26.19 -15.02 -2.58
C GLU A 405 -26.27 -14.75 -1.06
N ASN A 406 -26.57 -15.77 -0.26
CA ASN A 406 -26.62 -15.67 1.20
C ASN A 406 -25.23 -15.47 1.86
N LYS A 407 -24.13 -15.89 1.20
CA LYS A 407 -22.76 -15.61 1.70
C LYS A 407 -22.29 -14.20 1.37
N SER A 408 -22.64 -13.68 0.19
CA SER A 408 -22.31 -12.31 -0.20
C SER A 408 -23.10 -11.23 0.55
N GLN A 409 -24.20 -11.57 1.23
CA GLN A 409 -24.95 -10.63 2.08
C GLN A 409 -24.47 -10.58 3.54
N ASP A 410 -23.81 -11.62 4.04
CA ASP A 410 -23.25 -11.65 5.41
C ASP A 410 -21.85 -11.02 5.51
N GLU A 411 -21.11 -10.88 4.41
CA GLU A 411 -19.78 -10.24 4.39
C GLU A 411 -19.81 -8.69 4.29
N ILE A 412 -21.00 -8.07 4.23
CA ILE A 412 -21.17 -6.60 4.22
C ILE A 412 -21.86 -6.12 5.51
N LYS A 413 -21.51 -6.72 6.65
CA LYS A 413 -21.81 -6.15 7.97
C LYS A 413 -20.55 -5.94 8.78
N ASP A 414 -20.39 -4.66 9.14
CA ASP A 414 -19.57 -4.13 10.22
C ASP A 414 -18.05 -4.11 10.01
N GLU A 415 -17.62 -3.20 9.12
CA GLU A 415 -16.45 -2.37 9.42
C GLU A 415 -16.90 -0.90 9.56
N LYS A 416 -17.71 -0.69 10.60
CA LYS A 416 -17.91 0.65 11.16
C LYS A 416 -16.65 0.96 11.95
N VAL A 417 -15.63 1.53 11.27
CA VAL A 417 -14.57 2.24 11.98
C VAL A 417 -15.24 3.48 12.58
N ASP A 418 -15.71 3.35 13.82
CA ASP A 418 -16.07 4.49 14.66
C ASP A 418 -14.77 5.27 14.90
N VAL A 419 -14.40 6.13 13.96
CA VAL A 419 -13.66 7.35 14.30
C VAL A 419 -14.68 8.28 14.92
N ALA A 420 -15.08 7.96 16.15
CA ALA A 420 -15.60 8.95 17.06
C ALA A 420 -14.42 9.90 17.35
N VAL A 421 -14.21 10.88 16.47
CA VAL A 421 -13.67 12.15 16.95
C VAL A 421 -14.76 12.65 17.90
N ASN A 422 -14.54 12.46 19.21
CA ASN A 422 -15.29 13.15 20.25
C ASN A 422 -15.09 14.65 20.05
N THR A 423 -15.86 15.25 19.15
CA THR A 423 -16.03 16.71 19.01
C THR A 423 -16.96 17.26 20.08
N SER A 424 -17.48 16.43 20.98
CA SER A 424 -18.45 16.82 22.00
C SER A 424 -17.86 17.31 23.33
N ASP A 425 -16.54 17.34 23.53
CA ASP A 425 -15.95 17.85 24.80
C ASP A 425 -15.16 19.15 24.66
N LEU A 426 -15.11 19.76 23.48
CA LEU A 426 -14.72 21.18 23.39
C LEU A 426 -15.96 22.03 23.60
N LYS A 427 -16.40 22.10 24.87
CA LYS A 427 -16.98 23.35 25.37
C LYS A 427 -15.92 24.43 25.16
N ILE A 428 -15.97 25.07 23.99
CA ILE A 428 -15.43 26.42 23.85
C ILE A 428 -16.35 27.27 24.71
N GLU A 429 -16.08 27.26 26.02
CA GLU A 429 -16.62 28.27 26.91
C GLU A 429 -16.25 29.61 26.30
N ASN A 430 -17.27 30.44 26.11
CA ASN A 430 -17.12 31.83 25.69
C ASN A 430 -16.23 32.58 26.69
N ASN A 431 -14.91 32.43 26.54
CA ASN A 431 -13.89 33.12 27.33
C ASN A 431 -13.77 34.60 26.95
N VAL A 432 -14.70 35.13 26.14
CA VAL A 432 -14.88 36.58 25.96
C VAL A 432 -15.11 37.26 27.32
N SER A 433 -15.76 36.59 28.28
CA SER A 433 -15.98 37.15 29.63
C SER A 433 -14.79 37.02 30.60
N VAL A 434 -13.85 36.10 30.34
CA VAL A 434 -12.64 35.90 31.16
C VAL A 434 -11.56 36.90 30.74
N VAL A 435 -11.41 37.13 29.43
CA VAL A 435 -10.45 38.10 28.90
C VAL A 435 -10.84 39.55 29.23
N GLU A 436 -12.13 39.90 29.27
CA GLU A 436 -12.58 41.22 29.75
C GLU A 436 -12.40 41.43 31.27
N LYS A 437 -12.52 40.35 32.08
CA LYS A 437 -12.25 40.40 33.52
C LYS A 437 -10.75 40.49 33.84
N ASP A 438 -9.90 39.85 33.05
CA ASP A 438 -8.45 39.92 33.23
C ASP A 438 -7.86 41.25 32.72
N LEU A 439 -8.44 41.85 31.68
CA LEU A 439 -8.10 43.21 31.23
C LEU A 439 -8.53 44.30 32.22
N SER A 440 -9.63 44.11 32.95
CA SER A 440 -10.05 45.03 34.01
C SER A 440 -9.19 44.92 35.27
N ASN A 441 -8.66 43.72 35.58
CA ASN A 441 -7.67 43.54 36.65
C ASN A 441 -6.30 44.16 36.34
N ILE A 442 -5.90 44.22 35.07
CA ILE A 442 -4.67 44.93 34.64
C ILE A 442 -4.80 46.46 34.81
N SER A 443 -6.01 47.02 34.67
CA SER A 443 -6.24 48.46 34.92
C SER A 443 -6.24 48.85 36.41
N LEU A 444 -6.50 47.90 37.32
CA LEU A 444 -6.51 48.13 38.77
C LEU A 444 -5.11 48.00 39.41
N PHE A 445 -4.14 47.39 38.73
CA PHE A 445 -2.78 47.23 39.25
C PHE A 445 -1.89 48.47 39.06
N ASN A 446 -2.29 49.43 38.22
CA ASN A 446 -1.58 50.70 38.04
C ASN A 446 -1.92 51.77 39.11
N GLY A 447 -2.78 51.46 40.08
CA GLY A 447 -3.24 52.41 41.10
C GLY A 447 -2.45 52.45 42.41
N ASN A 448 -1.60 51.47 42.70
CA ASN A 448 -1.01 51.31 44.05
C ASN A 448 0.50 51.03 44.05
N ILE A 449 1.28 51.76 43.25
CA ILE A 449 2.72 51.89 43.49
C ILE A 449 2.95 53.16 44.31
N GLN A 450 2.51 53.12 45.57
CA GLN A 450 3.05 53.98 46.61
C GLN A 450 3.34 53.11 47.82
N ASN A 451 4.63 53.05 48.16
CA ASN A 451 5.21 52.65 49.45
C ASN A 451 4.92 51.21 49.91
N ASP A 452 5.87 50.32 49.66
CA ASP A 452 6.20 49.31 50.68
C ASP A 452 7.67 48.88 50.55
N GLU A 453 8.52 49.56 51.32
CA GLU A 453 9.78 49.00 51.79
C GLU A 453 9.44 47.86 52.77
N SER A 454 9.51 46.60 52.33
CA SER A 454 9.97 45.43 53.11
C SER A 454 9.33 44.12 52.67
N LEU A 455 10.07 43.26 51.95
CA LEU A 455 9.91 41.81 52.07
C LEU A 455 11.30 41.13 51.90
N PRO A 456 11.58 40.04 52.65
CA PRO A 456 12.94 39.60 52.94
C PRO A 456 13.56 38.77 51.81
N ILE A 457 14.88 38.94 51.65
CA ILE A 457 15.73 38.11 50.79
C ILE A 457 15.82 36.70 51.39
N GLU A 458 15.03 35.76 50.86
CA GLU A 458 15.29 34.33 51.08
C GLU A 458 16.41 33.85 50.14
N ARG A 459 17.41 33.19 50.73
CA ARG A 459 18.58 32.64 50.06
C ARG A 459 18.16 31.65 48.97
N ILE A 460 18.56 31.94 47.74
CA ILE A 460 18.65 30.98 46.64
C ILE A 460 19.57 29.84 47.10
N LYS A 461 19.01 28.64 47.29
CA LYS A 461 19.80 27.40 47.38
C LYS A 461 20.39 27.12 45.99
N GLN A 462 21.70 26.94 45.93
CA GLN A 462 22.40 26.49 44.73
C GLN A 462 21.83 25.13 44.27
N PRO A 463 21.55 24.92 42.97
CA PRO A 463 21.16 23.61 42.46
C PRO A 463 22.35 22.65 42.46
N SER A 464 22.06 21.39 42.78
CA SER A 464 23.00 20.26 42.81
C SER A 464 23.45 19.83 41.42
N VAL A 465 24.59 19.13 41.36
CA VAL A 465 25.46 18.90 40.20
C VAL A 465 24.90 17.96 39.10
N ASP A 466 23.63 17.54 39.14
CA ASP A 466 23.11 16.49 38.24
C ASP A 466 22.42 17.00 36.95
N ASP A 467 22.29 18.32 36.73
CA ASP A 467 21.59 18.88 35.55
C ASP A 467 22.44 19.01 34.27
N LYS A 468 23.60 18.36 34.19
CA LYS A 468 24.52 18.50 33.03
C LYS A 468 24.26 17.55 31.87
N GLU A 469 23.36 16.59 32.00
CA GLU A 469 23.09 15.61 30.93
C GLU A 469 22.02 16.07 29.91
N GLY A 470 21.23 17.11 30.21
CA GLY A 470 20.17 17.60 29.30
C GLY A 470 20.68 18.39 28.08
N LEU A 471 21.88 18.99 28.16
CA LEU A 471 22.42 19.85 27.10
C LEU A 471 23.01 19.07 25.90
N PHE A 472 23.36 17.79 26.08
CA PHE A 472 23.85 16.95 24.97
C PHE A 472 22.72 16.33 24.12
N SER A 473 21.46 16.43 24.57
CA SER A 473 20.27 15.90 23.88
C SER A 473 19.69 16.86 22.81
N ILE A 474 20.19 18.10 22.75
CA ILE A 474 19.61 19.17 21.91
C ILE A 474 20.12 19.12 20.46
N PHE A 475 21.31 18.55 20.22
CA PHE A 475 21.91 18.46 18.88
C PHE A 475 21.08 17.65 17.86
N PRO A 476 20.56 16.45 18.19
CA PRO A 476 19.72 15.66 17.28
C PRO A 476 18.40 16.36 16.92
N LEU A 477 17.77 17.03 17.88
CA LEU A 477 16.48 17.72 17.72
C LEU A 477 16.60 18.94 16.80
N PHE A 478 17.71 19.68 16.90
CA PHE A 478 17.97 20.82 16.02
C PHE A 478 18.22 20.38 14.57
N THR A 479 18.92 19.26 14.36
CA THR A 479 19.06 18.66 13.02
C THR A 479 17.74 18.15 12.45
N LEU A 480 16.85 17.60 13.29
CA LEU A 480 15.54 17.11 12.85
C LEU A 480 14.61 18.26 12.46
N LEU A 481 14.65 19.37 13.19
CA LEU A 481 13.91 20.59 12.89
C LEU A 481 14.39 21.23 11.57
N ILE A 482 15.71 21.28 11.33
CA ILE A 482 16.28 21.78 10.06
C ILE A 482 15.88 20.87 8.89
N LEU A 483 15.89 19.55 9.07
CA LEU A 483 15.46 18.60 8.03
C LEU A 483 13.96 18.73 7.73
N LEU A 484 13.11 18.92 8.75
CA LEU A 484 11.68 19.18 8.58
C LEU A 484 11.41 20.49 7.86
N ILE A 485 12.12 21.57 8.22
CA ILE A 485 12.01 22.87 7.53
C ILE A 485 12.44 22.75 6.06
N ASN A 486 13.50 21.98 5.76
CA ASN A 486 13.95 21.76 4.40
C ASN A 486 12.99 20.87 3.60
N MET A 487 12.40 19.83 4.20
CA MET A 487 11.35 19.02 3.56
C MET A 487 10.10 19.85 3.23
N ILE A 488 9.68 20.74 4.13
CA ILE A 488 8.53 21.62 3.90
C ILE A 488 8.84 22.63 2.79
N LYS A 489 10.07 23.14 2.71
CA LYS A 489 10.50 24.02 1.61
C LYS A 489 10.55 23.30 0.26
N GLU A 490 10.98 22.04 0.20
CA GLU A 490 11.00 21.25 -1.04
C GLU A 490 9.60 20.86 -1.54
N GLN A 491 8.65 20.63 -0.63
CA GLN A 491 7.26 20.30 -0.99
C GLN A 491 6.44 21.53 -1.44
N VAL A 492 6.79 22.73 -0.98
CA VAL A 492 6.07 23.99 -1.31
C VAL A 492 6.65 24.71 -2.55
N TYR A 493 7.83 24.33 -3.03
CA TYR A 493 8.43 24.82 -4.28
C TYR A 493 8.55 23.72 -5.34
N LEU A 494 7.42 23.17 -5.81
CA LEU A 494 7.37 22.64 -7.18
C LEU A 494 7.11 23.81 -8.14
N PRO A 495 8.04 24.16 -9.06
CA PRO A 495 7.73 25.12 -10.10
C PRO A 495 6.68 24.50 -11.02
N ALA A 496 5.56 25.20 -11.19
CA ALA A 496 4.57 24.90 -12.20
C ALA A 496 5.25 24.72 -13.56
N LYS A 497 5.41 23.46 -13.99
CA LYS A 497 5.77 23.14 -15.38
C LYS A 497 4.63 23.64 -16.26
N LYS A 498 4.88 24.71 -17.01
CA LYS A 498 4.09 25.12 -18.17
C LYS A 498 3.87 23.90 -19.07
N TYR A 499 2.64 23.39 -19.12
CA TYR A 499 2.17 22.57 -20.23
C TYR A 499 2.19 23.46 -21.49
N ILE A 500 3.22 23.28 -22.32
CA ILE A 500 3.22 23.78 -23.69
C ILE A 500 2.40 22.77 -24.50
N MET A 501 1.17 23.16 -24.84
CA MET A 501 0.39 22.51 -25.90
C MET A 501 1.17 22.61 -27.21
N PRO A 502 1.39 21.52 -27.97
CA PRO A 502 1.97 21.61 -29.30
C PRO A 502 0.97 22.27 -30.25
N SER A 503 1.37 23.42 -30.78
CA SER A 503 0.68 24.17 -31.83
C SER A 503 0.42 23.29 -33.05
N GLY A 504 -0.80 23.41 -33.59
CA GLY A 504 -1.27 22.68 -34.76
C GLY A 504 -0.34 22.80 -35.97
N LYS A 505 -0.21 21.67 -36.68
CA LYS A 505 0.35 21.62 -38.02
C LYS A 505 -0.61 22.36 -38.97
N SER A 506 -0.12 23.40 -39.63
CA SER A 506 -0.71 23.95 -40.85
C SER A 506 -0.61 22.91 -41.99
N PRO A 507 -1.63 22.79 -42.85
CA PRO A 507 -1.52 22.04 -44.10
C PRO A 507 -0.81 22.89 -45.17
N PRO A 508 -0.25 22.26 -46.23
CA PRO A 508 0.54 22.97 -47.23
C PRO A 508 -0.36 23.76 -48.19
N GLU A 509 0.15 24.92 -48.60
CA GLU A 509 -0.37 25.76 -49.67
C GLU A 509 -0.15 25.07 -51.02
N ASP A 510 -1.23 24.82 -51.76
CA ASP A 510 -1.21 24.59 -53.20
C ASP A 510 -1.71 25.85 -53.92
N GLU A 511 -0.86 26.38 -54.78
CA GLU A 511 -1.15 27.46 -55.72
C GLU A 511 -2.09 26.98 -56.85
N ALA A 512 -3.26 27.61 -56.96
CA ALA A 512 -4.00 27.92 -58.20
C ALA A 512 -5.28 28.64 -57.75
N GLY A 513 -5.62 29.86 -58.13
CA GLY A 513 -5.42 30.57 -59.37
C GLY A 513 -6.77 31.20 -59.74
N SER A 514 -6.72 32.48 -60.14
CA SER A 514 -7.75 33.20 -60.90
C SER A 514 -8.96 33.81 -60.16
N CYS A 515 -8.98 35.14 -60.17
CA CYS A 515 -10.06 36.07 -60.57
C CYS A 515 -11.51 35.66 -60.24
N ILE A 516 -12.31 36.54 -59.62
CA ILE A 516 -13.10 37.57 -60.34
C ILE A 516 -13.62 38.64 -59.35
N LYS A 517 -13.76 39.84 -59.91
CA LYS A 517 -14.26 41.11 -59.37
C LYS A 517 -15.67 41.06 -58.76
N ASN A 518 -15.91 42.03 -57.89
CA ASN A 518 -17.13 42.84 -57.68
C ASN A 518 -18.48 42.24 -58.12
N ASP A 519 -19.40 42.05 -57.18
CA ASP A 519 -20.45 43.03 -56.84
C ASP A 519 -21.08 42.69 -55.47
#